data_AF-A0A946MYK2-F1
#
_entry.id   AF-A0A946MYK2-F1
#
_cell.length_a   1.000
_cell.length_b   1.000
_cell.length_c   1.000
_cell.angle_alpha   90.00
_cell.angle_beta   90.00
_cell.angle_gamma   90.00
#
_symmetry.space_group_name_H-M   'P 1'
#
loop_
_entity.id
_entity.type
_entity.pdbx_description
1 polymer ?
#
loop_
_entity_poly.entity_id
_entity_poly.type
_entity_poly.pdbx_seq_one_letter_code
_entity_poly.pdbx_strand_id
1 'polypeptide(L)'
;MFDPMADLAGDGISGEEMPKKPAAAPRSAAPSRPPRSGGGAGGSNRSYADEVHSVTIHARQRTFYVDLKKSDNGKFFKLSEKSRGGQKITIMFDSEDLDKFIDAFQEMKAHI
;
A
#
# COMPACT_ATOMS: atom_id res chain seq x y z
N MET A 1 14.85 -32.05 9.39
CA MET A 1 13.87 -31.28 8.60
C MET A 1 14.37 -31.29 7.17
N PHE A 2 13.51 -31.71 6.25
CA PHE A 2 13.75 -32.05 4.85
C PHE A 2 14.18 -30.80 4.04
N ASP A 3 15.27 -30.90 3.26
CA ASP A 3 15.76 -29.83 2.37
C ASP A 3 15.47 -30.23 0.91
N PRO A 4 14.42 -29.69 0.26
CA PRO A 4 13.85 -30.22 -0.98
C PRO A 4 14.61 -29.83 -2.27
N MET A 5 15.88 -29.42 -2.18
CA MET A 5 16.70 -29.03 -3.36
C MET A 5 17.95 -29.89 -3.56
N ALA A 6 18.10 -30.98 -2.82
CA ALA A 6 19.26 -31.89 -2.92
C ALA A 6 19.14 -32.96 -4.03
N ASP A 7 18.03 -32.99 -4.79
CA ASP A 7 17.68 -34.14 -5.65
C ASP A 7 17.61 -33.82 -7.16
N LEU A 8 18.41 -32.87 -7.64
CA LEU A 8 18.46 -32.53 -9.08
C LEU A 8 19.89 -32.51 -9.66
N ALA A 9 20.76 -33.37 -9.12
CA ALA A 9 22.04 -33.71 -9.74
C ALA A 9 22.06 -35.22 -10.06
N GLY A 10 21.28 -35.61 -11.06
CA GLY A 10 21.22 -36.99 -11.57
C GLY A 10 21.41 -37.00 -13.09
N ASP A 11 22.65 -37.30 -13.48
CA ASP A 11 23.15 -38.06 -14.63
C ASP A 11 22.29 -38.23 -15.92
N GLY A 12 22.91 -37.95 -17.08
CA GLY A 12 22.29 -38.20 -18.39
C GLY A 12 23.17 -37.80 -19.58
N ILE A 13 24.04 -38.71 -20.02
CA ILE A 13 24.91 -38.68 -21.20
C ILE A 13 24.20 -39.20 -22.47
N SER A 14 24.73 -38.81 -23.64
CA SER A 14 24.45 -39.22 -25.06
C SER A 14 23.57 -38.24 -25.86
N GLY A 15 23.85 -37.85 -27.11
CA GLY A 15 24.92 -38.12 -28.09
C GLY A 15 24.57 -37.37 -29.40
N GLU A 16 25.58 -37.09 -30.24
CA GLU A 16 25.51 -36.81 -31.71
C GLU A 16 24.86 -35.45 -32.14
N GLU A 17 25.31 -34.61 -33.09
CA GLU A 17 26.28 -34.62 -34.19
C GLU A 17 26.53 -33.13 -34.65
N MET A 18 27.71 -32.81 -35.22
CA MET A 18 28.19 -31.48 -35.72
C MET A 18 27.57 -31.08 -37.11
N PRO A 19 27.85 -29.92 -37.81
CA PRO A 19 29.08 -29.07 -37.77
C PRO A 19 29.06 -27.53 -38.19
N LYS A 20 30.25 -26.91 -38.06
CA LYS A 20 30.91 -25.74 -38.77
C LYS A 20 30.82 -24.26 -38.27
N LYS A 21 31.81 -23.85 -37.44
CA LYS A 21 32.96 -22.86 -37.61
C LYS A 21 32.77 -21.51 -38.38
N PRO A 22 33.52 -20.37 -38.15
CA PRO A 22 34.63 -20.03 -37.22
C PRO A 22 34.57 -18.67 -36.44
N ALA A 23 35.59 -18.47 -35.58
CA ALA A 23 36.41 -17.26 -35.38
C ALA A 23 36.32 -16.54 -34.02
N ALA A 24 37.51 -16.23 -33.48
CA ALA A 24 37.79 -15.79 -32.12
C ALA A 24 37.98 -14.26 -32.02
N ALA A 25 37.63 -13.68 -30.87
CA ALA A 25 38.23 -12.45 -30.32
C ALA A 25 37.89 -12.32 -28.80
N PRO A 26 38.80 -11.76 -27.97
CA PRO A 26 38.68 -11.77 -26.51
C PRO A 26 37.67 -10.72 -26.00
N ARG A 27 36.86 -11.09 -25.00
CA ARG A 27 35.85 -10.24 -24.37
C ARG A 27 36.51 -9.16 -23.51
N SER A 28 36.40 -7.91 -23.93
CA SER A 28 36.69 -6.72 -23.12
C SER A 28 35.71 -6.59 -21.95
N ALA A 29 36.20 -5.98 -20.88
CA ALA A 29 35.58 -5.84 -19.56
C ALA A 29 34.12 -5.32 -19.60
N ALA A 30 33.21 -6.02 -18.92
CA ALA A 30 31.84 -5.57 -18.71
C ALA A 30 31.77 -4.57 -17.53
N PRO A 31 31.02 -3.46 -17.64
CA PRO A 31 30.86 -2.51 -16.56
C PRO A 31 29.92 -3.05 -15.46
N SER A 32 30.24 -2.69 -14.22
CA SER A 32 29.56 -3.01 -12.98
C SER A 32 28.07 -2.62 -13.01
N ARG A 33 27.17 -3.59 -12.79
CA ARG A 33 25.74 -3.32 -12.51
C ARG A 33 25.58 -2.76 -11.09
N PRO A 34 24.88 -1.63 -10.89
CA PRO A 34 24.60 -1.14 -9.54
C PRO A 34 23.55 -2.03 -8.84
N PRO A 35 23.56 -2.09 -7.49
CA PRO A 35 22.63 -2.91 -6.73
C PRO A 35 21.23 -2.26 -6.63
N ARG A 36 20.24 -3.13 -6.88
CA ARG A 36 18.84 -3.17 -6.44
C ARG A 36 18.36 -2.01 -5.55
N SER A 37 17.57 -1.09 -6.13
CA SER A 37 16.63 -0.27 -5.39
C SER A 37 15.36 -1.08 -5.12
N GLY A 38 15.29 -1.70 -3.95
CA GLY A 38 14.02 -2.08 -3.35
C GLY A 38 13.25 -0.81 -2.98
N GLY A 39 12.32 -0.42 -3.84
CA GLY A 39 11.40 0.69 -3.59
C GLY A 39 10.01 0.15 -3.27
N GLY A 40 9.84 -0.44 -2.09
CA GLY A 40 8.52 -0.58 -1.49
C GLY A 40 8.02 0.81 -1.11
N ALA A 41 7.40 1.52 -2.06
CA ALA A 41 6.70 2.76 -1.77
C ALA A 41 5.21 2.44 -1.71
N GLY A 42 4.77 2.14 -0.49
CA GLY A 42 3.35 2.09 -0.13
C GLY A 42 2.64 3.32 -0.68
N GLY A 43 1.41 3.07 -1.13
CA GLY A 43 0.58 3.99 -1.91
C GLY A 43 0.78 5.44 -1.54
N SER A 44 1.27 6.20 -2.52
CA SER A 44 1.33 7.65 -2.49
C SER A 44 -0.06 8.16 -2.14
N ASN A 45 -0.27 8.42 -0.86
CA ASN A 45 -1.34 9.25 -0.35
C ASN A 45 -0.98 10.64 -0.90
N ARG A 46 -1.34 10.89 -2.17
CA ARG A 46 -1.21 12.19 -2.81
C ARG A 46 -1.94 13.13 -1.86
N SER A 47 -1.19 13.89 -1.07
CA SER A 47 -1.75 14.84 -0.13
C SER A 47 -2.40 15.94 -0.95
N TYR A 48 -3.66 15.71 -1.35
CA TYR A 48 -4.52 16.69 -1.99
C TYR A 48 -4.98 17.76 -0.99
N ALA A 49 -4.67 17.60 0.30
CA ALA A 49 -5.05 18.48 1.38
C ALA A 49 -4.09 18.32 2.56
N ASP A 50 -3.80 19.43 3.24
CA ASP A 50 -3.02 19.46 4.47
C ASP A 50 -3.85 18.88 5.61
N GLU A 51 -3.21 18.04 6.44
CA GLU A 51 -3.84 17.50 7.63
C GLU A 51 -3.78 18.53 8.75
N VAL A 52 -4.95 18.95 9.23
CA VAL A 52 -5.06 19.93 10.32
C VAL A 52 -5.12 19.21 11.66
N HIS A 53 -5.95 18.17 11.74
CA HIS A 53 -6.12 17.38 12.95
C HIS A 53 -6.66 15.99 12.62
N SER A 54 -6.33 15.00 13.45
CA SER A 54 -6.89 13.65 13.33
C SER A 54 -7.20 13.08 14.71
N VAL A 55 -8.37 12.46 14.82
CA VAL A 55 -8.81 11.73 16.02
C VAL A 55 -9.13 10.30 15.62
N THR A 56 -8.66 9.35 16.42
CA THR A 56 -8.94 7.93 16.22
C THR A 56 -9.80 7.39 17.37
N ILE A 57 -10.93 6.77 17.02
CA ILE A 57 -11.84 6.13 17.96
C ILE A 57 -11.74 4.62 17.77
N HIS A 58 -11.32 3.92 18.82
CA HIS A 58 -11.23 2.46 18.83
C HIS A 58 -12.50 1.87 19.43
N ALA A 59 -13.33 1.22 18.60
CA ALA A 59 -14.48 0.44 19.04
C ALA A 59 -14.15 -1.06 18.98
N ARG A 60 -15.05 -1.89 19.51
CA ARG A 60 -14.80 -3.34 19.70
C ARG A 60 -14.39 -4.08 18.41
N GLN A 61 -15.06 -3.79 17.29
CA GLN A 61 -14.83 -4.49 16.00
C GLN A 61 -14.43 -3.54 14.86
N ARG A 62 -14.35 -2.24 15.15
CA ARG A 62 -14.21 -1.17 14.16
C ARG A 62 -13.32 -0.06 14.71
N THR A 63 -12.57 0.59 13.83
CA THR A 63 -11.83 1.80 14.15
C THR A 63 -12.35 2.93 13.29
N PHE A 64 -12.68 4.06 13.90
CA PHE A 64 -13.09 5.27 13.20
C PHE A 64 -11.93 6.26 13.20
N TYR A 65 -11.67 6.88 12.05
CA TYR A 65 -10.71 7.96 11.89
C TYR A 65 -11.49 9.20 11.48
N VAL A 66 -11.36 10.27 12.27
CA VAL A 66 -12.00 11.56 12.00
C VAL A 66 -10.87 12.54 11.71
N ASP A 67 -10.65 12.83 10.43
CA ASP A 67 -9.59 13.74 9.99
C ASP A 67 -10.20 15.08 9.58
N LEU A 68 -9.73 16.17 10.16
CA LEU A 68 -9.94 17.52 9.65
C LEU A 68 -8.80 17.87 8.70
N LYS A 69 -9.14 18.15 7.45
CA LYS A 69 -8.18 18.50 6.40
C LYS A 69 -8.48 19.87 5.80
N LYS A 70 -7.47 20.50 5.23
CA LYS A 70 -7.56 21.79 4.54
C LYS A 70 -7.13 21.62 3.07
N SER A 71 -8.02 21.98 2.17
CA SER A 71 -7.78 22.09 0.73
C SER A 71 -7.82 23.57 0.31
N ASP A 72 -7.55 23.84 -0.97
CA ASP A 72 -7.69 25.18 -1.57
C ASP A 72 -9.13 25.72 -1.46
N ASN A 73 -10.11 24.81 -1.44
CA ASN A 73 -11.54 25.13 -1.33
C ASN A 73 -12.03 25.29 0.12
N GLY A 74 -11.15 25.22 1.12
CA GLY A 74 -11.51 25.35 2.53
C GLY A 74 -11.25 24.07 3.35
N LYS A 75 -11.90 23.96 4.51
CA LYS A 75 -11.71 22.83 5.44
C LYS A 75 -12.84 21.82 5.29
N PHE A 76 -12.50 20.55 5.35
CA PHE A 76 -13.44 19.45 5.28
C PHE A 76 -13.05 18.32 6.23
N PHE A 77 -14.04 17.55 6.65
CA PHE A 77 -13.84 16.35 7.45
C PHE A 77 -13.83 15.11 6.56
N LYS A 78 -12.97 14.16 6.90
CA LYS A 78 -12.94 12.82 6.34
C LYS A 78 -13.18 11.82 7.48
N LEU A 79 -14.33 11.17 7.45
CA LEU A 79 -14.70 10.14 8.42
C LEU A 79 -14.53 8.77 7.77
N SER A 80 -13.55 8.00 8.24
CA SER A 80 -13.29 6.64 7.78
C SER A 80 -13.64 5.62 8.84
N GLU A 81 -14.47 4.63 8.50
CA GLU A 81 -14.63 3.41 9.27
C GLU A 81 -13.73 2.32 8.69
N LYS A 82 -12.93 1.67 9.54
CA LYS A 82 -12.20 0.43 9.20
C LYS A 82 -12.74 -0.72 10.04
N SER A 83 -13.39 -1.67 9.38
CA SER A 83 -13.85 -2.92 9.99
C SER A 83 -12.70 -3.92 10.15
N ARG A 84 -12.79 -4.80 11.15
CA ARG A 84 -11.77 -5.86 11.39
C ARG A 84 -11.55 -6.79 10.18
N GLY A 85 -12.56 -6.97 9.34
CA GLY A 85 -12.48 -7.72 8.07
C GLY A 85 -11.77 -6.99 6.93
N GLY A 86 -11.14 -5.83 7.20
CA GLY A 86 -10.36 -5.07 6.22
C GLY A 86 -11.18 -4.11 5.35
N GLN A 87 -12.51 -4.21 5.35
CA GLN A 87 -13.39 -3.28 4.66
C GLN A 87 -13.25 -1.87 5.26
N LYS A 88 -13.07 -0.88 4.38
CA LYS A 88 -12.97 0.53 4.75
C LYS A 88 -14.05 1.32 4.03
N ILE A 89 -14.91 1.99 4.79
CA ILE A 89 -15.91 2.92 4.26
C ILE A 89 -15.45 4.33 4.65
N THR A 90 -15.68 5.31 3.78
CA THR A 90 -15.27 6.69 4.05
C THR A 90 -16.27 7.66 3.47
N ILE A 91 -16.63 8.66 4.27
CA ILE A 91 -17.40 9.82 3.84
C ILE A 91 -16.58 11.09 4.04
N MET A 92 -16.89 12.12 3.28
CA MET A 92 -16.30 13.44 3.41
C MET A 92 -17.42 14.48 3.40
N PHE A 93 -17.29 15.51 4.22
CA PHE A 93 -18.24 16.61 4.30
C PHE A 93 -17.51 17.90 4.67
N ASP A 94 -18.06 19.04 4.26
CA ASP A 94 -17.44 20.33 4.49
C ASP A 94 -17.58 20.76 5.95
N SER A 95 -16.62 21.55 6.43
CA SER A 95 -16.64 22.02 7.82
C SER A 95 -17.86 22.89 8.17
N GLU A 96 -18.52 23.47 7.17
CA GLU A 96 -19.74 24.28 7.33
C GLU A 96 -20.94 23.45 7.79
N ASP A 97 -20.96 22.14 7.50
CA ASP A 97 -22.06 21.26 7.91
C ASP A 97 -21.84 20.63 9.29
N LEU A 98 -20.69 20.86 9.93
CA LEU A 98 -20.31 20.21 11.19
C LEU A 98 -21.36 20.43 12.30
N ASP A 99 -21.89 21.65 12.43
CA ASP A 99 -22.86 21.97 13.46
C ASP A 99 -24.14 21.14 13.30
N LYS A 100 -24.60 20.91 12.06
CA LYS A 100 -25.77 20.05 11.77
C LYS A 100 -25.52 18.60 12.19
N PHE A 101 -24.29 18.09 11.97
CA PHE A 101 -23.92 16.75 12.44
C PHE A 101 -23.91 16.68 13.96
N ILE A 102 -23.37 17.69 14.64
CA ILE A 102 -23.31 17.74 16.10
C ILE A 102 -24.73 17.75 16.68
N ASP A 103 -25.61 18.61 16.17
CA ASP A 103 -27.01 18.68 16.60
C ASP A 103 -27.72 17.34 16.41
N ALA A 104 -27.55 16.70 15.24
CA ALA A 104 -28.11 15.37 14.99
C ALA A 104 -27.58 14.31 15.96
N PHE A 105 -26.27 14.32 16.29
CA PHE A 105 -25.72 13.38 17.27
C PHE A 105 -26.21 13.67 18.69
N GLN A 106 -26.42 14.94 19.06
CA GLN A 106 -26.98 15.32 20.36
C GLN A 106 -28.44 14.87 20.50
N GLU A 107 -29.25 15.06 19.45
CA GLU A 107 -30.62 14.55 19.40
C GLU A 107 -30.65 13.03 19.57
N MET A 108 -29.85 12.30 18.78
CA MET A 108 -29.76 10.84 18.88
C MET A 108 -29.27 10.36 20.25
N LYS A 109 -28.37 11.11 20.90
CA LYS A 109 -27.88 10.81 22.24
C LYS A 109 -28.99 10.88 23.29
N ALA A 110 -30.02 11.70 23.11
CA ALA A 110 -31.15 11.77 24.05
C ALA A 110 -32.01 10.49 24.07
N HIS A 111 -31.82 9.59 23.10
CA HIS A 111 -32.57 8.34 22.96
C HIS A 111 -31.81 7.09 23.42
N ILE A 112 -30.62 7.24 24.01
CA ILE A 112 -29.77 6.14 24.52
C ILE A 112 -29.50 6.38 26.00
#